data_AF-A0A7X9DC31-F1
#
_entry.id   AF-A0A7X9DC31-F1
#
_cell.length_a   1.000
_cell.length_b   1.000
_cell.length_c   1.000
_cell.angle_alpha   90.00
_cell.angle_beta   90.00
_cell.angle_gamma   90.00
#
_symmetry.space_group_name_H-M   'P 1'
#
loop_
_entity.id
_entity.type
_entity.pdbx_description
1 polymer ?
#
loop_
_entity_poly.entity_id
_entity_poly.type
_entity_poly.pdbx_seq_one_letter_code
_entity_poly.pdbx_strand_id
1 'polypeptide(L)'
;MTDQVNNVKPVETPVILKPLDDKVINPIKPQVKNDIGVNTKPVEKKGNINMQKNNKIAIMISAFLVIILGVGTGYFLNIQTKGNSNSSGSDKNIQREVASSEIKKGVIVGVADESTFKDSDEGTLEQGGIDGEGSHHLVRPGGDSQTIYITSSIIDLDQFVGHKVKVWGETLAGQHAGWLMDVGKLEVLE
;
A
#
# COMPACT_ATOMS: atom_id res chain seq x y z
N MET A 1 4.78 -52.09 -38.75
CA MET A 1 5.70 -50.99 -38.45
C MET A 1 4.87 -49.93 -37.75
N THR A 2 4.43 -50.11 -36.49
CA THR A 2 5.19 -49.89 -35.23
C THR A 2 6.03 -48.60 -35.34
N ASP A 3 5.75 -47.55 -34.58
CA ASP A 3 6.13 -47.49 -33.16
C ASP A 3 5.20 -46.64 -32.28
N GLN A 4 4.94 -47.19 -31.09
CA GLN A 4 4.27 -46.57 -29.95
C GLN A 4 5.32 -45.82 -29.12
N VAL A 5 5.17 -44.51 -28.94
CA VAL A 5 6.07 -43.71 -28.08
C VAL A 5 5.56 -43.78 -26.64
N ASN A 6 6.33 -44.47 -25.81
CA ASN A 6 6.00 -44.76 -24.42
C ASN A 6 6.12 -43.53 -23.50
N ASN A 7 5.06 -43.37 -22.71
CA ASN A 7 4.91 -42.53 -21.54
C ASN A 7 5.88 -42.95 -20.42
N VAL A 8 6.82 -42.07 -20.04
CA VAL A 8 7.67 -42.27 -18.85
C VAL A 8 7.37 -41.17 -17.85
N LYS A 9 6.66 -41.55 -16.77
CA LYS A 9 6.47 -40.70 -15.59
C LYS A 9 7.80 -40.52 -14.85
N PRO A 10 8.09 -39.34 -14.26
CA PRO A 10 9.29 -39.15 -13.46
C PRO A 10 9.21 -39.99 -12.18
N VAL A 11 10.30 -40.68 -11.86
CA VAL A 11 10.50 -41.46 -10.63
C VAL A 11 10.84 -40.48 -9.51
N GLU A 12 10.01 -40.41 -8.48
CA GLU A 12 10.28 -39.67 -7.25
C GLU A 12 11.34 -40.40 -6.41
N THR A 13 12.49 -39.77 -6.21
CA THR A 13 13.56 -40.28 -5.35
C THR A 13 13.23 -39.95 -3.89
N PRO A 14 13.26 -40.92 -2.95
CA PRO A 14 13.02 -40.63 -1.54
C PRO A 14 14.18 -39.85 -0.93
N VAL A 15 13.85 -38.74 -0.25
CA VAL A 15 14.80 -37.92 0.52
C VAL A 15 15.24 -38.70 1.76
N ILE A 16 16.47 -39.17 1.76
CA ILE A 16 17.12 -39.80 2.92
C ILE A 16 17.52 -38.69 3.90
N LEU A 17 16.81 -38.58 5.02
CA LEU A 17 17.19 -37.71 6.14
C LEU A 17 18.45 -38.26 6.80
N LYS A 18 19.49 -37.43 6.90
CA LYS A 18 20.71 -37.74 7.67
C LYS A 18 20.38 -37.72 9.18
N PRO A 19 20.89 -38.69 9.97
CA PRO A 19 20.75 -38.66 11.42
C PRO A 19 21.54 -37.50 12.03
N LEU A 20 20.97 -36.85 13.04
CA LEU A 20 21.60 -35.81 13.85
C LEU A 20 22.68 -36.43 14.73
N ASP A 21 23.90 -35.89 14.65
CA ASP A 21 25.02 -36.25 15.51
C ASP A 21 24.78 -35.75 16.94
N ASP A 22 24.43 -36.67 17.85
CA ASP A 22 24.38 -36.43 19.29
C ASP A 22 25.79 -36.30 19.86
N LYS A 23 26.34 -35.08 19.86
CA LYS A 23 27.52 -34.74 20.66
C LYS A 23 27.15 -34.62 22.13
N VAL A 24 27.36 -35.72 22.84
CA VAL A 24 27.51 -35.81 24.30
C VAL A 24 28.51 -34.75 24.79
N ILE A 25 28.03 -33.79 25.59
CA ILE A 25 28.88 -32.82 26.30
C ILE A 25 28.75 -33.10 27.80
N ASN A 26 29.87 -33.52 28.40
CA ASN A 26 29.98 -33.89 29.80
C ASN A 26 29.78 -32.68 30.76
N PRO A 27 29.20 -32.88 31.96
CA PRO A 27 29.05 -31.81 32.95
C PRO A 27 30.41 -31.46 33.59
N ILE A 28 30.85 -30.21 33.39
CA ILE A 28 32.03 -29.66 34.07
C ILE A 28 31.61 -29.15 35.46
N LYS A 29 32.26 -29.70 36.48
CA LYS A 29 32.11 -29.40 37.92
C LYS A 29 32.61 -27.97 38.24
N PRO A 30 31.94 -27.21 39.14
CA PRO A 30 32.37 -25.85 39.49
C PRO A 30 33.61 -25.87 40.41
N GLN A 31 34.62 -25.08 40.04
CA GLN A 31 35.78 -24.78 40.88
C GLN A 31 35.58 -23.40 41.52
N VAL A 32 35.43 -23.41 42.85
CA VAL A 32 35.44 -22.24 43.72
C VAL A 32 36.87 -21.69 43.77
N LYS A 33 37.03 -20.40 43.45
CA LYS A 33 38.23 -19.65 43.84
C LYS A 33 37.80 -18.30 44.41
N ASN A 34 37.83 -18.23 45.73
CA ASN A 34 37.75 -17.00 46.49
C ASN A 34 39.10 -16.29 46.34
N ASP A 35 39.12 -15.10 45.75
CA ASP A 35 40.20 -14.16 45.95
C ASP A 35 39.62 -12.77 46.25
N ILE A 36 40.15 -12.23 47.34
CA ILE A 36 39.72 -11.08 48.11
C ILE A 36 40.15 -9.79 47.40
N GLY A 37 39.26 -8.81 47.33
CA GLY A 37 39.53 -7.51 46.72
C GLY A 37 38.43 -6.49 46.99
N VAL A 38 38.10 -6.28 48.27
CA VAL A 38 37.18 -5.25 48.74
C VAL A 38 37.77 -3.87 48.42
N ASN A 39 37.13 -3.13 47.52
CA ASN A 39 37.31 -1.68 47.40
C ASN A 39 35.93 -1.01 47.49
N THR A 40 35.42 -0.90 48.72
CA THR A 40 34.18 -0.18 49.02
C THR A 40 34.48 1.32 49.08
N LYS A 41 34.11 2.05 48.03
CA LYS A 41 33.85 3.49 48.14
C LYS A 41 32.49 3.66 48.84
N PRO A 42 32.35 4.53 49.87
CA PRO A 42 31.10 4.68 50.58
C PRO A 42 30.11 5.42 49.68
N VAL A 43 28.96 4.78 49.41
CA VAL A 43 27.81 5.45 48.81
C VAL A 43 27.20 6.34 49.89
N GLU A 44 27.48 7.65 49.82
CA GLU A 44 26.75 8.64 50.60
C GLU A 44 25.29 8.66 50.15
N LYS A 45 24.44 8.01 50.95
CA LYS A 45 22.99 8.18 50.88
C LYS A 45 22.65 9.53 51.53
N LYS A 46 22.61 10.60 50.75
CA LYS A 46 22.08 11.91 51.15
C LYS A 46 21.06 12.42 50.15
N GLY A 47 19.82 12.52 50.61
CA GLY A 47 18.72 13.09 49.85
C GLY A 47 17.38 12.66 50.40
N ASN A 48 17.08 13.07 51.63
CA ASN A 48 15.72 13.06 52.17
C ASN A 48 14.86 13.98 51.29
N ILE A 49 14.20 13.44 50.26
CA ILE A 49 13.07 14.13 49.65
C ILE A 49 11.85 13.88 50.53
N ASN A 50 11.69 14.76 51.53
CA ASN A 50 10.41 14.98 52.19
C ASN A 50 9.43 15.51 51.14
N MET A 51 8.83 14.62 50.37
CA MET A 51 7.75 14.96 49.45
C MET A 51 6.46 15.04 50.27
N GLN A 52 6.29 16.18 50.95
CA GLN A 52 5.01 16.50 51.58
C GLN A 52 3.97 16.66 50.46
N LYS A 53 3.10 15.66 50.43
CA LYS A 53 2.27 15.26 49.31
C LYS A 53 1.03 16.14 49.18
N ASN A 54 1.17 17.29 48.52
CA ASN A 54 0.02 17.99 47.94
C ASN A 54 -0.14 17.55 46.47
N ASN A 55 -0.55 16.29 46.27
CA ASN A 55 -0.78 15.66 44.96
C ASN A 55 -1.67 16.48 44.02
N LYS A 56 -2.47 17.40 44.53
CA LYS A 56 -3.34 18.27 43.74
C LYS A 56 -2.55 19.16 42.78
N ILE A 57 -1.38 19.65 43.20
CA ILE A 57 -0.55 20.54 42.36
C ILE A 57 0.12 19.73 41.25
N ALA A 58 0.65 18.53 41.56
CA ALA A 58 1.21 17.63 40.56
C ALA A 58 0.17 17.16 39.54
N ILE A 59 -1.06 16.86 39.99
CA ILE A 59 -2.17 16.49 39.10
C ILE A 59 -2.55 17.67 38.20
N MET A 60 -2.69 18.88 38.74
CA MET A 60 -3.00 20.08 37.95
C MET A 60 -1.93 20.38 36.90
N ILE A 61 -0.64 20.26 37.24
CA ILE A 61 0.46 20.46 36.29
C ILE A 61 0.42 19.39 35.20
N SER A 62 0.18 18.12 35.55
CA SER A 62 0.08 17.04 34.56
C SER A 62 -1.11 17.23 33.61
N ALA A 63 -2.26 17.65 34.11
CA ALA A 63 -3.45 17.91 33.30
C ALA A 63 -3.21 19.08 32.34
N PHE A 64 -2.58 20.15 32.81
CA PHE A 64 -2.22 21.30 31.98
C PHE A 64 -1.24 20.92 30.87
N LEU A 65 -0.25 20.08 31.17
CA LEU A 65 0.71 19.58 30.17
C LEU A 65 0.03 18.74 29.08
N VAL A 66 -0.91 17.87 29.45
CA VAL A 66 -1.67 17.04 28.49
C VAL A 66 -2.52 17.93 27.56
N ILE A 67 -3.12 19.01 28.08
CA ILE A 67 -3.89 19.94 27.25
C ILE A 67 -3.00 20.67 26.25
N ILE A 68 -1.83 21.18 26.69
CA ILE A 68 -0.88 21.85 25.80
C ILE A 68 -0.35 20.90 24.73
N LEU A 69 -0.01 19.66 25.11
CA LEU A 69 0.44 18.64 24.17
C LEU A 69 -0.69 18.26 23.19
N GLY A 70 -1.93 18.10 23.68
CA GLY A 70 -3.07 17.78 22.82
C GLY A 70 -3.39 18.88 21.81
N VAL A 71 -3.41 20.15 22.24
CA VAL A 71 -3.63 21.31 21.35
C VAL A 71 -2.44 21.49 20.41
N GLY A 72 -1.21 21.36 20.91
CA GLY A 72 0.01 21.46 20.12
C GLY A 72 0.08 20.39 19.04
N THR A 73 -0.19 19.13 19.37
CA THR A 73 -0.23 18.01 18.42
C THR A 73 -1.39 18.16 17.44
N GLY A 74 -2.58 18.56 17.89
CA GLY A 74 -3.73 18.80 17.01
C GLY A 74 -3.48 19.93 16.00
N TYR A 75 -2.87 21.02 16.43
CA TYR A 75 -2.53 22.16 15.57
C TYR A 75 -1.35 21.85 14.64
N PHE A 76 -0.35 21.12 15.12
CA PHE A 76 0.80 20.67 14.33
C PHE A 76 0.39 19.68 13.24
N LEU A 77 -0.48 18.70 13.55
CA LEU A 77 -1.04 17.82 12.52
C LEU A 77 -1.84 18.61 11.49
N ASN A 78 -2.67 19.57 11.91
CA ASN A 78 -3.44 20.40 10.99
C ASN A 78 -2.52 21.16 10.01
N ILE A 79 -1.43 21.74 10.50
CA ILE A 79 -0.41 22.42 9.69
C ILE A 79 0.31 21.45 8.74
N GLN A 80 0.67 20.26 9.20
CA GLN A 80 1.35 19.27 8.36
C GLN A 80 0.43 18.71 7.25
N THR A 81 -0.88 18.63 7.50
CA THR A 81 -1.87 18.23 6.48
C THR A 81 -2.25 19.34 5.49
N LYS A 82 -1.92 20.61 5.78
CA LYS A 82 -2.30 21.77 4.94
C LYS A 82 -1.16 22.32 4.09
N GLY A 83 0.06 21.80 4.26
CA GLY A 83 1.29 22.35 3.67
C GLY A 83 2.05 21.44 2.70
N ASN A 84 1.50 20.32 2.26
CA ASN A 84 2.22 19.39 1.36
C ASN A 84 1.42 19.04 0.09
N SER A 85 1.12 20.05 -0.72
CA SER A 85 0.71 19.88 -2.12
C SER A 85 1.88 19.59 -3.08
N ASN A 86 3.07 19.28 -2.54
CA ASN A 86 4.24 18.85 -3.31
C ASN A 86 4.65 17.44 -2.87
N SER A 87 3.80 16.46 -3.18
CA SER A 87 4.16 15.04 -3.12
C SER A 87 5.03 14.67 -4.33
N SER A 88 6.32 14.98 -4.25
CA SER A 88 7.36 14.17 -4.90
C SER A 88 7.58 12.93 -4.03
N GLY A 89 6.72 11.96 -4.22
CA GLY A 89 6.72 10.67 -3.56
C GLY A 89 5.61 9.86 -4.18
N SER A 90 5.96 8.73 -4.78
CA SER A 90 5.19 7.93 -5.73
C SER A 90 3.92 7.27 -5.19
N ASP A 91 3.29 7.84 -4.18
CA ASP A 91 1.93 7.50 -3.75
C ASP A 91 1.00 8.56 -4.32
N LYS A 92 0.64 8.37 -5.59
CA LYS A 92 -0.34 9.21 -6.26
C LYS A 92 -1.63 9.17 -5.44
N ASN A 93 -2.05 10.29 -4.87
CA ASN A 93 -3.27 10.41 -4.06
C ASN A 93 -4.48 10.00 -4.92
N ILE A 94 -4.90 8.73 -4.80
CA ILE A 94 -6.05 8.22 -5.55
C ILE A 94 -7.31 8.75 -4.89
N GLN A 95 -8.01 9.62 -5.60
CA GLN A 95 -9.25 10.23 -5.15
C GLN A 95 -10.42 9.29 -5.45
N ARG A 96 -11.32 9.10 -4.48
CA ARG A 96 -12.53 8.29 -4.69
C ARG A 96 -13.67 9.07 -5.35
N GLU A 97 -13.60 10.39 -5.27
CA GLU A 97 -14.61 11.31 -5.80
C GLU A 97 -13.91 12.60 -6.20
N VAL A 98 -14.22 13.11 -7.39
CA VAL A 98 -13.65 14.35 -7.91
C VAL A 98 -14.80 15.27 -8.29
N ALA A 99 -14.86 16.46 -7.71
CA ALA A 99 -15.80 17.47 -8.17
C ALA A 99 -15.40 17.91 -9.59
N SER A 100 -16.35 18.08 -10.51
CA SER A 100 -16.05 18.45 -11.91
C SER A 100 -15.21 19.73 -12.06
N SER A 101 -15.23 20.62 -11.05
CA SER A 101 -14.40 21.84 -11.00
C SER A 101 -12.92 21.60 -10.64
N GLU A 102 -12.54 20.38 -10.27
CA GLU A 102 -11.20 20.01 -9.81
C GLU A 102 -10.46 19.06 -10.76
N ILE A 103 -11.09 18.68 -11.89
CA ILE A 103 -10.46 17.83 -12.90
C ILE A 103 -9.30 18.61 -13.52
N LYS A 104 -8.09 18.21 -13.12
CA LYS A 104 -6.82 18.76 -13.59
C LYS A 104 -5.94 17.62 -14.04
N LYS A 105 -4.97 17.94 -14.89
CA LYS A 105 -3.90 17.03 -15.24
C LYS A 105 -3.25 16.42 -14.00
N GLY A 106 -3.10 15.10 -13.99
CA GLY A 106 -2.52 14.31 -12.90
C GLY A 106 -3.52 13.86 -11.83
N VAL A 107 -4.81 14.20 -11.95
CA VAL A 107 -5.85 13.62 -11.10
C VAL A 107 -5.96 12.13 -11.39
N ILE A 108 -5.95 11.33 -10.32
CA ILE A 108 -6.10 9.89 -10.39
C ILE A 108 -7.26 9.46 -9.53
N VAL A 109 -8.12 8.62 -10.11
CA VAL A 109 -9.32 8.11 -9.48
C VAL A 109 -9.41 6.60 -9.62
N GLY A 110 -10.13 5.97 -8.69
CA GLY A 110 -10.40 4.53 -8.70
C GLY A 110 -9.73 3.80 -7.55
N VAL A 111 -9.23 2.60 -7.82
CA VAL A 111 -8.60 1.74 -6.80
C VAL A 111 -7.09 1.64 -6.96
N ALA A 112 -6.40 1.56 -5.82
CA ALA A 112 -4.95 1.45 -5.76
C ALA A 112 -4.41 0.05 -6.07
N ASP A 113 -5.28 -0.96 -6.11
CA ASP A 113 -4.87 -2.34 -6.33
C ASP A 113 -4.63 -2.60 -7.83
N GLU A 114 -3.39 -2.35 -8.26
CA GLU A 114 -2.94 -2.61 -9.64
C GLU A 114 -2.85 -4.10 -9.98
N SER A 115 -2.99 -5.00 -9.00
CA SER A 115 -2.86 -6.45 -9.25
C SER A 115 -4.06 -7.04 -10.01
N THR A 116 -5.23 -6.41 -9.87
CA THR A 116 -6.48 -6.79 -10.54
C THR A 116 -6.58 -6.17 -11.94
N PHE A 117 -6.09 -4.95 -12.12
CA PHE A 117 -6.17 -4.18 -13.37
C PHE A 117 -4.82 -4.11 -14.07
N LYS A 118 -4.46 -5.20 -14.75
CA LYS A 118 -3.13 -5.42 -15.34
C LYS A 118 -2.93 -4.69 -16.66
N ASP A 119 -4.01 -4.45 -17.38
CA ASP A 119 -3.97 -3.80 -18.68
C ASP A 119 -4.06 -2.28 -18.50
N SER A 120 -3.36 -1.53 -19.36
CA SER A 120 -3.45 -0.08 -19.35
C SER A 120 -3.35 0.48 -20.75
N ASP A 121 -4.16 1.48 -21.05
CA ASP A 121 -4.16 2.15 -22.35
C ASP A 121 -4.50 3.64 -22.19
N GLU A 122 -4.28 4.42 -23.25
CA GLU A 122 -4.50 5.86 -23.25
C GLU A 122 -5.29 6.31 -24.48
N GLY A 123 -6.11 7.34 -24.29
CA GLY A 123 -6.92 7.89 -25.36
C GLY A 123 -7.78 9.05 -24.88
N THR A 124 -8.51 9.65 -25.82
CA THR A 124 -9.54 10.63 -25.47
C THR A 124 -10.80 9.88 -25.08
N LEU A 125 -11.32 10.16 -23.88
CA LEU A 125 -12.53 9.51 -23.40
C LEU A 125 -13.75 10.15 -24.04
N GLU A 126 -14.56 9.33 -24.70
CA GLU A 126 -15.82 9.74 -25.30
C GLU A 126 -16.96 8.86 -24.80
N GLN A 127 -18.16 9.45 -24.76
CA GLN A 127 -19.36 8.75 -24.34
C GLN A 127 -19.87 7.84 -25.47
N GLY A 128 -20.32 6.64 -25.13
CA GLY A 128 -20.93 5.70 -26.07
C GLY A 128 -20.22 4.35 -26.13
N GLY A 129 -21.04 3.30 -26.28
CA GLY A 129 -20.63 1.92 -26.51
C GLY A 129 -20.86 1.46 -27.95
N ILE A 130 -20.71 0.15 -28.19
CA ILE A 130 -21.02 -0.51 -29.47
C ILE A 130 -21.99 -1.66 -29.24
N ASP A 131 -23.13 -1.65 -29.95
CA ASP A 131 -24.14 -2.73 -29.91
C ASP A 131 -24.56 -3.18 -28.49
N GLY A 132 -24.58 -2.24 -27.54
CA GLY A 132 -24.93 -2.49 -26.13
C GLY A 132 -23.76 -2.95 -25.24
N GLU A 133 -22.53 -2.99 -25.78
CA GLU A 133 -21.30 -3.26 -25.04
C GLU A 133 -20.50 -1.98 -24.78
N GLY A 134 -19.99 -1.86 -23.55
CA GLY A 134 -19.31 -0.65 -23.09
C GLY A 134 -20.29 0.51 -22.85
N SER A 135 -19.90 1.41 -21.96
CA SER A 135 -20.62 2.68 -21.72
C SER A 135 -19.94 3.85 -22.41
N HIS A 136 -18.63 3.75 -22.56
CA HIS A 136 -17.74 4.77 -23.08
C HIS A 136 -16.71 4.12 -24.00
N HIS A 137 -15.93 4.93 -24.68
CA HIS A 137 -14.81 4.45 -25.46
C HIS A 137 -13.62 5.41 -25.44
N LEU A 138 -12.44 4.85 -25.69
CA LEU A 138 -11.20 5.61 -25.86
C LEU A 138 -10.91 5.77 -27.35
N VAL A 139 -10.93 7.01 -27.82
CA VAL A 139 -10.52 7.38 -29.16
C VAL A 139 -8.99 7.45 -29.21
N ARG A 140 -8.42 6.67 -30.13
CA ARG A 140 -6.97 6.58 -30.37
C ARG A 140 -6.63 7.02 -31.79
N PRO A 141 -5.38 7.42 -32.07
CA PRO A 141 -4.97 7.90 -33.39
C PRO A 141 -5.23 6.93 -34.56
N GLY A 142 -5.42 5.64 -34.29
CA GLY A 142 -5.72 4.61 -35.29
C GLY A 142 -7.18 4.52 -35.75
N GLY A 143 -8.05 5.44 -35.30
CA GLY A 143 -9.47 5.48 -35.65
C GLY A 143 -10.26 4.28 -35.10
N ASP A 144 -11.44 4.02 -35.69
CA ASP A 144 -12.43 3.05 -35.18
C ASP A 144 -11.88 1.64 -34.94
N SER A 145 -10.90 1.22 -35.75
CA SER A 145 -10.24 -0.09 -35.62
C SER A 145 -9.41 -0.27 -34.36
N GLN A 146 -9.04 0.84 -33.71
CA GLN A 146 -8.26 0.85 -32.47
C GLN A 146 -9.07 1.47 -31.32
N THR A 147 -10.36 1.69 -31.48
CA THR A 147 -11.21 2.18 -30.39
C THR A 147 -11.37 1.10 -29.33
N ILE A 148 -11.14 1.48 -28.07
CA ILE A 148 -11.35 0.58 -26.93
C ILE A 148 -12.67 0.95 -26.29
N TYR A 149 -13.61 0.01 -26.25
CA TYR A 149 -14.84 0.19 -25.51
C TYR A 149 -14.60 -0.16 -24.05
N ILE A 150 -15.09 0.70 -23.17
CA ILE A 150 -14.86 0.56 -21.74
C ILE A 150 -16.17 0.60 -20.95
N THR A 151 -16.19 -0.20 -19.91
CA THR A 151 -17.14 -0.07 -18.80
C THR A 151 -16.36 0.28 -17.55
N SER A 152 -17.02 0.91 -16.59
CA SER A 152 -16.42 1.19 -15.29
C SER A 152 -17.31 0.66 -14.20
N SER A 153 -16.73 -0.15 -13.33
CA SER A 153 -17.42 -0.69 -12.17
C SER A 153 -17.38 0.25 -10.95
N ILE A 154 -16.48 1.24 -10.93
CA ILE A 154 -16.14 2.00 -9.71
C ILE A 154 -16.11 3.52 -9.94
N ILE A 155 -15.66 3.95 -11.12
CA ILE A 155 -15.43 5.36 -11.46
C ILE A 155 -16.61 5.87 -12.28
N ASP A 156 -17.07 7.09 -11.99
CA ASP A 156 -17.98 7.81 -12.87
C ASP A 156 -17.21 8.37 -14.07
N LEU A 157 -17.34 7.72 -15.23
CA LEU A 157 -16.62 8.09 -16.45
C LEU A 157 -17.16 9.36 -17.12
N ASP A 158 -18.44 9.70 -16.90
CA ASP A 158 -19.09 10.86 -17.53
C ASP A 158 -18.37 12.16 -17.13
N GLN A 159 -17.77 12.20 -15.94
CA GLN A 159 -17.01 13.33 -15.43
C GLN A 159 -15.75 13.63 -16.26
N PHE A 160 -15.20 12.62 -16.93
CA PHE A 160 -13.92 12.71 -17.64
C PHE A 160 -14.08 12.73 -19.16
N VAL A 161 -15.31 12.78 -19.68
CA VAL A 161 -15.57 12.84 -21.11
C VAL A 161 -14.93 14.11 -21.72
N GLY A 162 -14.27 13.94 -22.86
CA GLY A 162 -13.52 14.98 -23.56
C GLY A 162 -12.09 15.16 -23.08
N HIS A 163 -11.69 14.52 -21.98
CA HIS A 163 -10.31 14.55 -21.49
C HIS A 163 -9.47 13.44 -22.12
N LYS A 164 -8.17 13.69 -22.23
CA LYS A 164 -7.21 12.64 -22.53
C LYS A 164 -6.87 11.93 -21.24
N VAL A 165 -7.12 10.63 -21.19
CA VAL A 165 -6.96 9.83 -19.97
C VAL A 165 -6.10 8.61 -20.23
N LYS A 166 -5.45 8.14 -19.18
CA LYS A 166 -4.87 6.81 -19.09
C LYS A 166 -5.73 5.98 -18.17
N VAL A 167 -6.16 4.81 -18.61
CA VAL A 167 -6.99 3.90 -17.83
C VAL A 167 -6.22 2.63 -17.53
N TRP A 168 -6.57 2.00 -16.42
CA TRP A 168 -6.14 0.64 -16.09
C TRP A 168 -7.37 -0.22 -15.85
N GLY A 169 -7.34 -1.39 -16.47
CA GLY A 169 -8.47 -2.28 -16.51
C GLY A 169 -8.11 -3.76 -16.66
N GLU A 170 -9.15 -4.56 -16.78
CA GLU A 170 -9.08 -5.94 -17.25
C GLU A 170 -9.72 -6.01 -18.64
N THR A 171 -8.97 -6.51 -19.62
CA THR A 171 -9.52 -6.74 -20.96
C THR A 171 -10.49 -7.91 -20.96
N LEU A 172 -11.69 -7.67 -21.49
CA LEU A 172 -12.76 -8.65 -21.61
C LEU A 172 -12.97 -9.02 -23.09
N ALA A 173 -13.45 -10.23 -23.32
CA ALA A 173 -13.92 -10.64 -24.64
C ALA A 173 -15.31 -10.04 -24.90
N GLY A 174 -15.39 -9.07 -25.81
CA GLY A 174 -16.66 -8.56 -26.33
C GLY A 174 -17.27 -9.48 -27.39
N GLN A 175 -18.59 -9.45 -27.53
CA GLN A 175 -19.30 -10.10 -28.64
C GLN A 175 -19.26 -9.22 -29.90
N HIS A 176 -19.29 -7.90 -29.72
CA HIS A 176 -19.32 -6.90 -30.77
C HIS A 176 -18.10 -5.98 -30.72
N ALA A 177 -17.68 -5.57 -29.51
CA ALA A 177 -16.47 -4.80 -29.31
C ALA A 177 -15.24 -5.65 -29.60
N GLY A 178 -14.42 -5.22 -30.57
CA GLY A 178 -13.12 -5.84 -30.84
C GLY A 178 -12.16 -5.74 -29.66
N TRP A 179 -12.34 -4.70 -28.83
CA TRP A 179 -11.64 -4.51 -27.57
C TRP A 179 -12.60 -3.93 -26.53
N LEU A 180 -12.92 -4.74 -25.52
CA LEU A 180 -13.71 -4.35 -24.36
C LEU A 180 -12.85 -4.40 -23.10
N MET A 181 -13.00 -3.45 -22.18
CA MET A 181 -12.24 -3.42 -20.94
C MET A 181 -13.08 -2.91 -19.77
N ASP A 182 -12.96 -3.53 -18.60
CA ASP A 182 -13.50 -3.00 -17.35
C ASP A 182 -12.44 -2.17 -16.62
N VAL A 183 -12.73 -0.90 -16.36
CA VAL A 183 -11.79 0.08 -15.84
C VAL A 183 -11.96 0.23 -14.33
N GLY A 184 -10.85 0.05 -13.60
CA GLY A 184 -10.79 0.22 -12.14
C GLY A 184 -10.00 1.45 -11.69
N LYS A 185 -9.17 2.04 -12.57
CA LYS A 185 -8.35 3.22 -12.29
C LYS A 185 -8.22 4.11 -13.52
N LEU A 186 -8.24 5.43 -13.32
CA LEU A 186 -8.12 6.43 -14.38
C LEU A 186 -7.19 7.56 -13.93
N GLU A 187 -6.31 8.02 -14.82
CA GLU A 187 -5.43 9.18 -14.66
C GLU A 187 -5.71 10.19 -15.78
N VAL A 188 -5.96 11.44 -15.42
CA VAL A 188 -6.16 12.53 -16.39
C VAL A 188 -4.81 13.01 -16.89
N LEU A 189 -4.57 12.90 -18.19
CA LEU A 189 -3.34 13.34 -18.85
C LEU A 189 -3.44 14.78 -19.35
N GLU A 190 -4.62 15.19 -19.85
CA GLU A 190 -4.92 16.51 -20.42
C GLU A 190 -6.34 16.96 -20.11
#